data_AF-A0A967F6L1-F1
#
_entry.id   AF-A0A967F6L1-F1
#
_cell.length_a   1.000
_cell.length_b   1.000
_cell.length_c   1.000
_cell.angle_alpha   90.00
_cell.angle_beta   90.00
_cell.angle_gamma   90.00
#
_symmetry.space_group_name_H-M   'P 1'
#
loop_
_entity.id
_entity.type
_entity.pdbx_description
1 polymer ?
#
loop_
_entity_poly.entity_id
_entity_poly.type
_entity_poly.pdbx_seq_one_letter_code
_entity_poly.pdbx_strand_id
1 'polypeptide(L)'
;MDEWTDQVRKVESLDFEILAGGHGPVGVKSHVSEGIAYLEEMRAAVLEGLKAGKSVDDLAASITMDAYSDWLNYADWRELNVRGMARHLLESGLVE
;
A
#
# COMPACT_ATOMS: atom_id res chain seq x y z
N MET A 1 -2.61 -14.07 9.75
CA MET A 1 -1.69 -13.64 8.67
C MET A 1 -2.58 -12.95 7.67
N ASP A 2 -2.35 -11.68 7.39
CA ASP A 2 -3.16 -10.94 6.42
C ASP A 2 -2.69 -11.36 5.01
N GLU A 3 -3.41 -12.30 4.38
CA GLU A 3 -3.03 -12.97 3.11
C GLU A 3 -2.76 -12.01 1.92
N TRP A 4 -3.15 -10.75 2.05
CA TRP A 4 -3.19 -9.79 0.96
C TRP A 4 -1.82 -9.37 0.41
N THR A 5 -0.72 -9.48 1.18
CA THR A 5 0.66 -9.23 0.68
C THR A 5 1.48 -10.50 0.44
N ASP A 6 0.95 -11.70 0.77
CA ASP A 6 1.73 -12.95 0.75
C ASP A 6 2.28 -13.29 -0.64
N GLN A 7 1.54 -12.95 -1.70
CA GLN A 7 2.01 -13.17 -3.08
C GLN A 7 3.24 -12.31 -3.40
N VAL A 8 3.29 -11.06 -2.91
CA VAL A 8 4.42 -10.15 -3.12
C VAL A 8 5.62 -10.61 -2.29
N ARG A 9 5.40 -11.10 -1.06
CA ARG A 9 6.44 -11.70 -0.21
C ARG A 9 7.05 -12.96 -0.83
N LYS A 10 6.24 -13.75 -1.54
CA LYS A 10 6.75 -14.89 -2.31
C LYS A 10 7.69 -14.45 -3.42
N VAL A 11 7.35 -13.38 -4.16
CA VAL A 11 8.26 -12.79 -5.16
C VAL A 11 9.55 -12.30 -4.50
N GLU A 12 9.47 -11.58 -3.38
CA GLU A 12 10.64 -11.09 -2.62
C GLU A 12 11.62 -12.22 -2.24
N SER A 13 11.11 -13.41 -1.95
CA SER A 13 11.93 -14.59 -1.60
C SER A 13 12.72 -15.19 -2.76
N LEU A 14 12.40 -14.85 -4.02
CA LEU A 14 13.08 -15.39 -5.20
C LEU A 14 14.47 -14.77 -5.39
N ASP A 15 15.37 -15.51 -6.02
CA ASP A 15 16.68 -15.00 -6.43
C ASP A 15 16.60 -14.40 -7.85
N PHE A 16 16.59 -13.07 -7.93
CA PHE A 16 16.53 -12.32 -9.19
C PHE A 16 17.12 -10.92 -9.01
N GLU A 17 17.62 -10.36 -10.12
CA GLU A 17 18.16 -8.99 -10.15
C GLU A 17 17.18 -8.00 -10.78
N ILE A 18 16.49 -8.42 -11.85
CA ILE A 18 15.63 -7.57 -12.67
C ILE A 18 14.16 -7.85 -12.38
N LEU A 19 13.40 -6.80 -12.04
CA LEU A 19 11.95 -6.82 -11.89
C LEU A 19 11.30 -6.22 -13.15
N ALA A 20 10.81 -7.06 -14.06
CA ALA A 20 10.02 -6.63 -15.21
C ALA A 20 8.51 -6.73 -14.89
N GLY A 21 7.92 -5.64 -14.40
CA GLY A 21 6.48 -5.57 -14.10
C GLY A 21 5.60 -5.53 -15.35
N GLY A 22 4.28 -5.68 -15.17
CA GLY A 22 3.30 -5.58 -16.27
C GLY A 22 3.10 -4.16 -16.80
N HIS A 23 3.42 -3.15 -15.98
CA HIS A 23 3.38 -1.72 -16.31
C HIS A 23 4.55 -1.00 -15.65
N GLY A 24 4.87 0.19 -16.15
CA GLY A 24 5.94 1.02 -15.61
C GLY A 24 7.34 0.59 -16.06
N PRO A 25 8.38 1.24 -15.52
CA PRO A 25 9.76 0.93 -15.86
C PRO A 25 10.20 -0.42 -15.29
N VAL A 26 11.25 -0.99 -15.89
CA VAL A 26 11.96 -2.14 -15.32
C VAL A 26 12.64 -1.71 -14.02
N GLY A 27 12.49 -2.52 -12.98
CA GLY A 27 13.03 -2.29 -11.65
C GLY A 27 14.05 -3.34 -11.22
N VAL A 28 14.33 -3.33 -9.93
CA VAL A 28 15.22 -4.29 -9.25
C VAL A 28 14.52 -4.90 -8.05
N LYS A 29 15.14 -5.91 -7.44
CA LYS A 29 14.58 -6.61 -6.28
C LYS A 29 14.19 -5.70 -5.10
N SER A 30 14.95 -4.64 -4.81
CA SER A 30 14.62 -3.73 -3.70
C SER A 30 13.27 -3.03 -3.86
N HIS A 31 12.82 -2.78 -5.10
CA HIS A 31 11.51 -2.19 -5.36
C HIS A 31 10.35 -3.10 -4.91
N VAL A 32 10.56 -4.42 -4.80
CA VAL A 32 9.55 -5.33 -4.21
C VAL A 32 9.40 -5.06 -2.72
N SER A 33 10.52 -4.94 -2.00
CA SER A 33 10.53 -4.64 -0.56
C SER A 33 9.94 -3.25 -0.27
N GLU A 34 10.27 -2.25 -1.09
CA GLU A 34 9.68 -0.90 -1.00
C GLU A 34 8.16 -0.93 -1.25
N GLY A 35 7.70 -1.72 -2.21
CA GLY A 35 6.27 -1.92 -2.45
C GLY A 35 5.55 -2.58 -1.27
N ILE A 36 6.17 -3.58 -0.63
CA ILE A 36 5.62 -4.19 0.58
C ILE A 36 5.54 -3.17 1.72
N ALA A 37 6.60 -2.39 1.95
CA ALA A 37 6.63 -1.36 2.99
C ALA A 37 5.52 -0.32 2.79
N TYR A 38 5.36 0.20 1.56
CA TYR A 38 4.29 1.13 1.20
C TYR A 38 2.89 0.59 1.56
N LEU A 39 2.65 -0.68 1.21
CA LEU A 39 1.39 -1.36 1.45
C LEU A 39 1.12 -1.56 2.96
N GLU A 40 2.13 -1.96 3.73
CA GLU A 40 1.99 -2.19 5.17
C GLU A 40 1.83 -0.89 5.97
N GLU A 41 2.61 0.14 5.64
CA GLU A 41 2.52 1.46 6.27
C GLU A 41 1.15 2.10 5.99
N MET A 42 0.68 2.05 4.75
CA MET A 42 -0.65 2.53 4.39
C MET A 42 -1.73 1.78 5.16
N ARG A 43 -1.65 0.45 5.20
CA ARG A 43 -2.63 -0.37 5.92
C ARG A 43 -2.67 -0.02 7.41
N ALA A 44 -1.52 0.14 8.05
CA ALA A 44 -1.43 0.50 9.45
C ALA A 44 -2.09 1.87 9.73
N ALA A 45 -1.75 2.89 8.94
CA ALA A 45 -2.30 4.24 9.08
C ALA A 45 -3.82 4.28 8.86
N VAL A 46 -4.31 3.58 7.84
CA VAL A 46 -5.75 3.51 7.54
C VAL A 46 -6.50 2.75 8.62
N LEU A 47 -5.99 1.61 9.08
CA LEU A 47 -6.61 0.80 10.12
C LEU A 47 -6.72 1.56 11.44
N GLU A 48 -5.64 2.22 11.87
CA GLU A 48 -5.63 3.07 13.05
C GLU A 48 -6.69 4.17 12.96
N GLY A 49 -6.75 4.86 11.81
CA GLY A 49 -7.69 5.93 11.58
C GLY A 49 -9.16 5.47 11.55
N LEU A 50 -9.45 4.33 10.94
CA LEU A 50 -10.80 3.73 10.94
C LEU A 50 -11.22 3.31 12.34
N LYS A 51 -10.33 2.69 13.13
CA LYS A 51 -10.59 2.34 14.54
C LYS A 51 -10.79 3.56 15.43
N ALA A 52 -10.17 4.69 15.08
CA ALA A 52 -10.41 5.99 15.71
C ALA A 52 -11.71 6.69 15.25
N GLY A 53 -12.50 6.06 14.36
CA GLY A 53 -13.78 6.58 13.88
C GLY A 53 -13.68 7.65 12.79
N LYS A 54 -12.52 7.82 12.14
CA LYS A 54 -12.36 8.75 11.02
C LYS A 54 -13.12 8.26 9.79
N SER A 55 -13.65 9.20 9.00
CA SER A 55 -14.29 8.86 7.72
C SER A 55 -13.24 8.52 6.65
N VAL A 56 -13.65 7.80 5.60
CA VAL A 56 -12.77 7.48 4.46
C VAL A 56 -12.26 8.76 3.78
N ASP A 57 -13.08 9.82 3.72
CA ASP A 57 -12.69 11.10 3.14
C ASP A 57 -11.62 11.80 4.00
N ASP A 58 -11.76 11.77 5.33
CA ASP A 58 -10.74 12.33 6.23
C ASP A 58 -9.41 11.58 6.11
N LEU A 59 -9.45 10.26 5.98
CA LEU A 59 -8.26 9.44 5.80
C LEU A 59 -7.57 9.73 4.48
N ALA A 60 -8.33 9.78 3.38
CA ALA A 60 -7.80 10.11 2.05
C ALA A 60 -7.12 11.48 2.01
N ALA A 61 -7.68 12.47 2.72
CA ALA A 61 -7.11 13.81 2.81
C ALA A 61 -5.89 13.91 3.73
N SER A 62 -5.84 13.13 4.82
CA SER A 62 -4.82 13.28 5.88
C SER A 62 -3.63 12.32 5.78
N ILE A 63 -3.80 11.15 5.16
CA ILE A 63 -2.70 10.18 5.00
C ILE A 63 -1.90 10.56 3.75
N THR A 64 -0.76 11.21 3.97
CA THR A 64 0.06 11.76 2.90
C THR A 64 0.97 10.72 2.26
N MET A 65 1.61 9.83 3.02
CA MET A 65 2.66 8.93 2.52
C MET A 65 3.87 9.70 1.95
N ASP A 66 4.30 10.78 2.63
CA ASP A 66 5.33 11.70 2.13
C ASP A 66 6.68 11.03 1.81
N ALA A 67 7.02 9.90 2.44
CA ALA A 67 8.21 9.13 2.11
C ALA A 67 8.23 8.59 0.65
N TYR A 68 7.07 8.61 0.00
CA TYR A 68 6.86 8.10 -1.36
C TYR A 68 6.44 9.22 -2.33
N SER A 69 6.61 10.50 -1.96
CA SER A 69 6.17 11.65 -2.78
C SER A 69 6.79 11.70 -4.18
N ASP A 70 7.94 11.06 -4.31
CA ASP A 70 8.81 11.10 -5.48
C ASP A 70 8.41 10.03 -6.51
N TRP A 71 7.49 9.13 -6.13
CA TRP A 71 7.05 8.02 -6.95
C TRP A 71 6.17 8.50 -8.09
N LEU A 72 6.23 7.76 -9.20
CA LEU A 72 5.37 8.00 -10.35
C LEU A 72 3.90 7.96 -9.94
N ASN A 73 3.14 8.96 -10.38
CA ASN A 73 1.71 9.12 -10.11
C ASN A 73 1.34 9.25 -8.63
N TYR A 74 2.28 9.59 -7.73
CA TYR A 74 1.97 9.80 -6.31
C TYR A 74 0.77 10.73 -6.10
N ALA A 75 0.76 11.90 -6.76
CA ALA A 75 -0.30 12.89 -6.63
C ALA A 75 -1.68 12.37 -7.08
N ASP A 76 -1.71 11.51 -8.11
CA ASP A 76 -2.96 10.99 -8.68
C ASP A 76 -3.46 9.74 -7.93
N TRP A 77 -2.56 8.93 -7.38
CA TRP A 77 -2.88 7.59 -6.88
C TRP A 77 -2.95 7.50 -5.36
N ARG A 78 -2.25 8.36 -4.62
CA ARG A 78 -2.19 8.28 -3.15
C ARG A 78 -3.57 8.21 -2.52
N GLU A 79 -4.46 9.15 -2.83
CA GLU A 79 -5.81 9.16 -2.25
C GLU A 79 -6.63 7.94 -2.66
N LEU A 80 -6.50 7.51 -3.92
CA LEU A 80 -7.21 6.33 -4.43
C LEU A 80 -6.77 5.06 -3.72
N ASN A 81 -5.47 4.93 -3.44
CA ASN A 81 -4.90 3.81 -2.71
C ASN A 81 -5.39 3.81 -1.25
N VAL A 82 -5.39 4.96 -0.57
CA VAL A 82 -5.93 5.10 0.79
C VAL A 82 -7.40 4.70 0.84
N ARG A 83 -8.22 5.17 -0.12
CA ARG A 83 -9.64 4.80 -0.24
C ARG A 83 -9.83 3.30 -0.50
N GLY A 84 -9.02 2.73 -1.38
CA GLY A 84 -9.03 1.30 -1.69
C GLY A 84 -8.70 0.45 -0.47
N MET A 85 -7.67 0.84 0.28
CA MET A 85 -7.29 0.19 1.54
C MET A 85 -8.40 0.29 2.59
N ALA A 86 -9.00 1.47 2.75
CA ALA A 86 -10.09 1.66 3.71
C ALA A 86 -11.29 0.76 3.39
N ARG A 87 -11.68 0.68 2.11
CA ARG A 87 -12.72 -0.24 1.65
C ARG A 87 -12.36 -1.69 1.98
N HIS A 88 -11.15 -2.14 1.66
CA HIS A 88 -10.69 -3.49 1.96
C HIS A 88 -10.75 -3.83 3.46
N LEU A 89 -10.32 -2.91 4.33
CA LEU A 89 -10.34 -3.11 5.78
C LEU A 89 -11.76 -3.17 6.36
N LEU A 90 -12.67 -2.34 5.84
CA LEU A 90 -14.09 -2.37 6.24
C LEU A 90 -14.77 -3.68 5.78
N GLU A 91 -14.51 -4.11 4.54
CA GLU A 91 -15.09 -5.35 3.97
C GLU A 91 -14.52 -6.62 4.61
N SER A 92 -13.28 -6.59 5.10
CA SER A 92 -12.64 -7.72 5.79
C SER A 92 -13.05 -7.88 7.25
N GLY A 93 -13.79 -6.93 7.83
CA GLY A 93 -14.21 -6.98 9.23
C GLY A 93 -13.07 -6.74 10.22
N LEU A 94 -11.94 -6.18 9.79
CA LEU A 94 -10.77 -5.93 10.65
C LEU A 94 -10.86 -4.62 11.45
N VAL A 95 -11.90 -3.83 11.19
CA VAL A 95 -12.24 -2.60 11.89
C VAL A 95 -13.25 -2.94 12.99
N GLU A 96 -12.74 -3.51 14.08
CA GLU A 96 -13.46 -3.69 15.36
C GLU A 96 -12.94 -2.72 16.43
#